data_AF-A0A816X8N9-F1
#
_entry.id   AF-A0A816X8N9-F1
#
_cell.length_a   1.000
_cell.length_b   1.000
_cell.length_c   1.000
_cell.angle_alpha   90.00
_cell.angle_beta   90.00
_cell.angle_gamma   90.00
#
_symmetry.space_group_name_H-M   'P 1'
#
loop_
_entity.id
_entity.type
_entity.pdbx_description
1 polymer ?
#
loop_
_entity_poly.entity_id
_entity_poly.type
_entity_poly.pdbx_seq_one_letter_code
_entity_poly.pdbx_strand_id
1 'polypeptide(L)'
;MSFIPKRQMSEAPSSEQNLNQLPPSYMYSVIFKDIILEIDHDDNKSMNTLVDFCRQKNIPEIQINLLQSKYHEKSPVWWYTKPMFLYGMLNRALRTLDMEGMTKLGFFIRSLHRQLEDLHQEQSANFQTALTVYRGQEMSKEDFQNLFDSKGGLLSFNNFLSTSMEPKVAMEFVERTMKKNPDVVGVI
;
A
#
# COMPACT_ATOMS: atom_id res chain seq x y z
N MET A 1 -2.31 -7.46 7.60
CA MET A 1 -2.75 -6.57 6.50
C MET A 1 -3.65 -5.48 7.08
N SER A 2 -4.39 -4.73 6.27
CA SER A 2 -5.72 -4.30 6.68
C SER A 2 -6.67 -5.22 5.97
N PHE A 3 -6.73 -6.43 6.52
CA PHE A 3 -7.89 -7.26 6.33
C PHE A 3 -9.06 -6.49 6.94
N ILE A 4 -10.18 -6.40 6.25
CA ILE A 4 -11.40 -5.86 6.85
C ILE A 4 -12.20 -7.11 7.19
N PRO A 5 -12.25 -7.51 8.47
CA PRO A 5 -12.92 -8.73 8.86
C PRO A 5 -14.42 -8.62 8.55
N LYS A 6 -14.97 -9.65 7.92
CA LYS A 6 -16.42 -9.90 7.95
C LYS A 6 -16.78 -10.27 9.39
N ARG A 7 -17.30 -9.30 10.16
CA ARG A 7 -18.45 -9.45 11.09
C ARG A 7 -18.52 -8.29 12.08
N GLN A 8 -19.57 -7.48 11.94
CA GLN A 8 -20.42 -7.08 13.07
C GLN A 8 -21.80 -6.70 12.51
N MET A 9 -22.57 -7.66 12.04
CA MET A 9 -24.04 -7.63 12.12
C MET A 9 -24.52 -9.08 12.18
N SER A 10 -25.20 -9.40 13.28
CA SER A 10 -25.91 -10.66 13.48
C SER A 10 -26.96 -10.86 12.39
N GLU A 11 -26.98 -12.02 11.73
CA GLU A 11 -28.21 -12.74 11.36
C GLU A 11 -27.88 -14.11 10.73
N ALA A 12 -28.90 -14.97 10.71
CA ALA A 12 -28.96 -16.43 10.65
C ALA A 12 -28.10 -17.17 9.58
N PRO A 13 -27.86 -18.49 9.76
CA PRO A 13 -27.06 -19.29 8.84
C PRO A 13 -27.90 -19.74 7.64
N SER A 14 -27.94 -18.96 6.57
CA SER A 14 -28.33 -19.46 5.24
C SER A 14 -27.97 -18.49 4.12
N SER A 15 -26.82 -18.71 3.50
CA SER A 15 -26.53 -18.50 2.08
C SER A 15 -25.08 -18.92 1.88
N GLU A 16 -24.78 -19.56 0.74
CA GLU A 16 -23.39 -19.82 0.34
C GLU A 16 -22.59 -18.52 0.54
N GLN A 17 -21.63 -18.54 1.47
CA GLN A 17 -20.85 -17.35 1.76
C GLN A 17 -20.16 -16.93 0.46
N ASN A 18 -20.59 -15.79 -0.10
CA ASN A 18 -19.93 -15.25 -1.26
C ASN A 18 -18.50 -14.84 -0.87
N LEU A 19 -17.55 -15.72 -1.23
CA LEU A 19 -16.12 -15.55 -0.97
C LEU A 19 -15.53 -14.34 -1.71
N ASN A 20 -16.24 -13.83 -2.72
CA ASN A 20 -15.85 -12.68 -3.54
C ASN A 20 -16.48 -11.36 -3.07
N GLN A 21 -17.20 -11.35 -1.95
CA GLN A 21 -17.77 -10.13 -1.42
C GLN A 21 -16.65 -9.20 -0.90
N LEU A 22 -16.52 -8.04 -1.53
CA LEU A 22 -15.55 -7.02 -1.15
C LEU A 22 -15.97 -6.30 0.14
N PRO A 23 -15.02 -5.94 1.01
CA PRO A 23 -15.33 -5.13 2.17
C PRO A 23 -15.73 -3.71 1.76
N PRO A 24 -16.69 -3.05 2.45
CA PRO A 24 -17.11 -1.69 2.11
C PRO A 24 -15.97 -0.66 2.06
N SER A 25 -14.93 -0.87 2.85
CA SER A 25 -13.73 -0.04 2.84
C SER A 25 -12.98 -0.02 1.51
N TYR A 26 -13.05 -1.10 0.72
CA TYR A 26 -12.46 -1.13 -0.61
C TYR A 26 -13.11 -0.08 -1.51
N MET A 27 -14.43 0.08 -1.41
CA MET A 27 -15.15 1.14 -2.13
C MET A 27 -14.66 2.53 -1.71
N TYR A 28 -14.40 2.76 -0.42
CA TYR A 28 -13.84 4.04 0.04
C TYR A 28 -12.42 4.28 -0.49
N SER A 29 -11.58 3.25 -0.57
CA SER A 29 -10.25 3.37 -1.18
C SER A 29 -10.33 3.66 -2.68
N VAL A 30 -11.26 3.06 -3.41
CA VAL A 30 -11.49 3.35 -4.83
C VAL A 30 -11.96 4.79 -5.03
N ILE A 31 -12.97 5.23 -4.28
CA ILE A 31 -13.47 6.62 -4.36
C ILE A 31 -12.36 7.61 -4.00
N PHE A 32 -11.60 7.35 -2.94
CA PHE A 32 -10.47 8.20 -2.57
C PHE A 32 -9.42 8.30 -3.68
N LYS A 33 -9.06 7.17 -4.30
CA LYS A 33 -8.13 7.13 -5.41
C LYS A 33 -8.65 8.00 -6.57
N ASP A 34 -9.90 7.84 -6.97
CA ASP A 34 -10.48 8.60 -8.09
C ASP A 34 -10.45 10.12 -7.78
N ILE A 35 -10.84 10.51 -6.56
CA ILE A 35 -10.77 11.91 -6.10
C ILE A 35 -9.34 12.47 -6.19
N ILE A 36 -8.34 11.76 -5.66
CA ILE A 36 -6.94 12.22 -5.67
C ILE A 36 -6.36 12.31 -7.08
N LEU A 37 -6.82 11.48 -8.01
CA LEU A 37 -6.35 11.51 -9.40
C LEU A 37 -6.94 12.68 -10.20
N GLU A 38 -8.16 13.09 -9.86
CA GLU A 38 -8.91 14.15 -10.54
C GLU A 38 -8.70 15.55 -9.96
N ILE A 39 -8.48 15.67 -8.64
CA ILE A 39 -8.29 16.98 -8.01
C ILE A 39 -7.05 17.67 -8.58
N ASP A 40 -7.24 18.92 -8.98
CA ASP A 40 -6.14 19.82 -9.27
C ASP A 40 -5.42 20.19 -7.97
N HIS A 41 -4.11 19.96 -7.94
CA HIS A 41 -3.29 20.19 -6.77
C HIS A 41 -2.15 21.11 -7.15
N ASP A 42 -1.99 22.17 -6.35
CA ASP A 42 -0.74 22.92 -6.30
C ASP A 42 0.31 22.03 -5.62
N ASP A 43 1.26 21.56 -6.43
CA ASP A 43 2.35 20.68 -5.99
C ASP A 43 3.21 21.33 -4.89
N ASN A 44 3.44 22.65 -4.95
CA ASN A 44 4.23 23.37 -3.93
C ASN A 44 3.47 23.40 -2.59
N LYS A 45 2.18 23.74 -2.63
CA LYS A 45 1.34 23.75 -1.42
C LYS A 45 1.21 22.35 -0.82
N SER A 46 1.08 21.34 -1.68
CA SER A 46 0.98 19.94 -1.28
C SER A 46 2.28 19.44 -0.65
N MET A 47 3.44 19.79 -1.22
CA MET A 47 4.75 19.47 -0.66
C MET A 47 4.94 20.11 0.72
N ASN A 48 4.63 21.39 0.88
CA ASN A 48 4.70 22.06 2.19
C ASN A 48 3.79 21.39 3.22
N THR A 49 2.57 21.03 2.80
CA THR A 49 1.61 20.30 3.65
C THR A 49 2.15 18.93 4.09
N LEU A 50 2.82 18.21 3.20
CA LEU A 50 3.47 16.93 3.50
C LEU A 50 4.65 17.12 4.47
N VAL A 51 5.47 18.14 4.25
CA VAL A 51 6.61 18.48 5.11
C VAL A 51 6.15 18.75 6.55
N ASP A 52 5.11 19.55 6.72
CA ASP A 52 4.54 19.84 8.05
C ASP A 52 3.97 18.59 8.72
N PHE A 53 3.29 17.74 7.94
CA PHE A 53 2.82 16.44 8.43
C PHE A 53 3.98 15.53 8.87
N CYS A 54 5.09 15.51 8.12
CA CYS A 54 6.28 14.75 8.48
C CYS A 54 6.90 15.23 9.80
N ARG A 55 6.94 16.54 10.03
CA ARG A 55 7.40 17.12 11.30
C ARG A 55 6.51 16.69 12.46
N GLN A 56 5.19 16.72 12.28
CA GLN A 56 4.23 16.25 13.30
C GLN A 56 4.39 14.76 13.64
N LYS A 57 4.80 13.94 12.66
CA LYS A 57 5.12 12.51 12.87
C LYS A 57 6.55 12.27 13.35
N ASN A 58 7.28 13.31 13.75
CA ASN A 58 8.67 13.24 14.23
C ASN A 58 9.65 12.59 13.24
N ILE A 59 9.44 12.80 11.94
CA ILE A 59 10.42 12.37 10.94
C ILE A 59 11.67 13.26 11.06
N PRO A 60 12.90 12.68 11.01
CA PRO A 60 14.13 13.47 11.11
C PRO A 60 14.22 14.57 10.03
N GLU A 61 14.53 15.81 10.43
CA GLU A 61 14.56 16.97 9.52
C GLU A 61 15.52 16.77 8.33
N ILE A 62 16.61 16.01 8.53
CA ILE A 62 17.55 15.64 7.45
C ILE A 62 16.82 14.89 6.31
N GLN A 63 15.91 13.97 6.66
CA GLN A 63 15.13 13.21 5.68
C GLN A 63 14.07 14.09 5.00
N ILE A 64 13.47 15.02 5.75
CA ILE A 64 12.49 15.99 5.24
C ILE A 64 13.16 16.94 4.24
N ASN A 65 14.30 17.53 4.60
CA ASN A 65 15.08 18.42 3.73
C ASN A 65 15.53 17.71 2.46
N LEU A 66 15.93 16.44 2.57
CA LEU A 66 16.30 15.63 1.42
C LEU A 66 15.10 15.41 0.48
N LEU A 67 13.92 15.10 1.03
CA LEU A 67 12.70 14.98 0.24
C LEU A 67 12.41 16.31 -0.46
N GLN A 68 12.31 17.41 0.28
CA GLN A 68 11.90 18.71 -0.27
C GLN A 68 12.86 19.24 -1.35
N SER A 69 14.17 19.14 -1.13
CA SER A 69 15.17 19.67 -2.08
C SER A 69 15.38 18.80 -3.31
N LYS A 70 15.18 17.47 -3.19
CA LYS A 70 15.51 16.51 -4.25
C LYS A 70 14.30 15.84 -4.88
N TYR A 71 13.07 16.18 -4.45
CA TYR A 71 11.86 15.48 -4.88
C TYR A 71 11.77 15.37 -6.40
N HIS A 72 11.88 16.50 -7.10
CA HIS A 72 11.78 16.58 -8.56
C HIS A 72 13.01 16.08 -9.32
N GLU A 73 14.13 15.83 -8.64
CA GLU A 73 15.33 15.26 -9.27
C GLU A 73 15.24 13.72 -9.42
N LYS A 74 14.24 13.10 -8.81
CA LYS A 74 14.02 11.65 -8.79
C LYS A 74 12.57 11.33 -9.11
N SER A 75 12.32 10.13 -9.59
CA SER A 75 10.97 9.69 -9.90
C SER A 75 10.19 9.28 -8.64
N PRO A 76 8.85 9.39 -8.62
CA PRO A 76 8.02 8.91 -7.53
C PRO A 76 8.30 7.47 -7.09
N VAL A 77 8.50 6.55 -8.03
CA VAL A 77 8.88 5.14 -7.78
C VAL A 77 10.22 5.03 -7.07
N TRP A 78 11.20 5.89 -7.41
CA TRP A 78 12.47 5.93 -6.69
C TRP A 78 12.28 6.32 -5.22
N TRP A 79 11.44 7.33 -4.95
CA TRP A 79 11.11 7.72 -3.57
C TRP A 79 10.32 6.64 -2.82
N TYR A 80 9.43 5.93 -3.52
CA TYR A 80 8.66 4.83 -2.95
C TYR A 80 9.53 3.61 -2.60
N THR A 81 10.59 3.34 -3.36
CA THR A 81 11.47 2.18 -3.17
C THR A 81 12.69 2.48 -2.30
N LYS A 82 13.03 3.76 -2.10
CA LYS A 82 14.12 4.18 -1.23
C LYS A 82 13.86 3.76 0.23
N PRO A 83 14.85 3.23 0.97
CA PRO A 83 14.70 2.86 2.38
C PRO A 83 14.67 4.12 3.28
N MET A 84 13.56 4.86 3.21
CA MET A 84 13.26 6.04 4.01
C MET A 84 11.83 5.97 4.55
N PHE A 85 11.44 6.96 5.36
CA PHE A 85 10.10 7.04 5.96
C PHE A 85 8.92 6.93 4.98
N LEU A 86 9.06 7.39 3.73
CA LEU A 86 7.92 7.61 2.82
C LEU A 86 7.19 6.31 2.44
N TYR A 87 7.93 5.24 2.12
CA TYR A 87 7.36 3.91 1.84
C TYR A 87 6.49 3.41 3.00
N GLY A 88 7.05 3.45 4.22
CA GLY A 88 6.38 2.95 5.41
C GLY A 88 5.20 3.82 5.81
N MET A 89 5.34 5.14 5.71
CA MET A 89 4.28 6.10 6.03
C MET A 89 3.10 5.95 5.08
N LEU A 90 3.35 5.87 3.77
CA LEU A 90 2.30 5.72 2.76
C LEU A 90 1.58 4.38 2.87
N ASN A 91 2.32 3.27 2.95
CA ASN A 91 1.68 1.96 3.07
C ASN A 91 0.93 1.80 4.38
N ARG A 92 1.41 2.42 5.48
CA ARG A 92 0.67 2.43 6.74
C ARG A 92 -0.64 3.19 6.59
N ALA A 93 -0.62 4.40 6.03
CA ALA A 93 -1.81 5.23 5.89
C ALA A 93 -2.89 4.54 5.04
N LEU A 94 -2.50 3.99 3.90
CA LEU A 94 -3.40 3.23 3.01
C LEU A 94 -3.95 1.97 3.68
N ARG A 95 -3.12 1.26 4.44
CA ARG A 95 -3.53 0.07 5.18
C ARG A 95 -4.56 0.45 6.26
N THR A 96 -4.25 1.42 7.11
CA THR A 96 -5.14 1.76 8.22
C THR A 96 -6.31 2.68 7.83
N LEU A 97 -6.46 3.01 6.54
CA LEU A 97 -7.42 4.01 6.05
C LEU A 97 -7.32 5.32 6.83
N ASP A 98 -6.09 5.74 7.14
CA ASP A 98 -5.81 7.00 7.82
C ASP A 98 -6.08 8.15 6.85
N MET A 99 -7.31 8.67 6.86
CA MET A 99 -7.75 9.70 5.91
C MET A 99 -6.91 10.97 5.99
N GLU A 100 -6.43 11.35 7.17
CA GLU A 100 -5.52 12.49 7.31
C GLU A 100 -4.21 12.19 6.59
N GLY A 101 -3.56 11.08 6.93
CA GLY A 101 -2.31 10.67 6.30
C GLY A 101 -2.43 10.50 4.79
N MET A 102 -3.49 9.85 4.33
CA MET A 102 -3.80 9.65 2.91
C MET A 102 -3.96 10.99 2.18
N THR A 103 -4.69 11.95 2.76
CA THR A 103 -4.87 13.28 2.16
C THR A 103 -3.56 14.06 2.11
N LYS A 104 -2.76 14.04 3.18
CA LYS A 104 -1.44 14.72 3.23
C LYS A 104 -0.42 14.10 2.27
N LEU A 105 -0.55 12.81 1.99
CA LEU A 105 0.24 12.08 0.99
C LEU A 105 -0.39 12.07 -0.41
N GLY A 106 -1.57 12.68 -0.60
CA GLY A 106 -2.38 12.57 -1.80
C GLY A 106 -1.62 12.94 -3.07
N PHE A 107 -0.85 14.05 -3.01
CA PHE A 107 0.03 14.45 -4.10
C PHE A 107 1.04 13.34 -4.48
N PHE A 108 1.71 12.74 -3.50
CA PHE A 108 2.67 11.67 -3.77
C PHE A 108 1.99 10.39 -4.27
N ILE A 109 0.81 10.05 -3.74
CA ILE A 109 -0.01 8.92 -4.22
C ILE A 109 -0.37 9.13 -5.70
N ARG A 110 -0.81 10.34 -6.09
CA ARG A 110 -1.12 10.71 -7.48
C ARG A 110 0.11 10.58 -8.37
N SER A 111 1.24 11.17 -7.99
CA SER A 111 2.48 11.10 -8.78
C SER A 111 2.98 9.66 -8.93
N LEU A 112 2.91 8.86 -7.87
CA LEU A 112 3.31 7.45 -7.90
C LEU A 112 2.38 6.63 -8.79
N HIS A 113 1.07 6.83 -8.69
CA HIS A 113 0.09 6.13 -9.51
C HIS A 113 0.31 6.39 -10.99
N ARG A 114 0.39 7.66 -11.40
CA ARG A 114 0.60 8.05 -12.80
C ARG A 114 1.90 7.47 -13.36
N GLN A 115 2.99 7.53 -12.59
CA GLN A 115 4.24 6.93 -13.04
C GLN A 115 4.13 5.40 -13.20
N LEU A 116 3.38 4.71 -12.33
CA LEU A 116 3.16 3.26 -12.47
C LEU A 116 2.28 2.94 -13.68
N GLU A 117 1.33 3.79 -14.04
CA GLU A 117 0.56 3.65 -15.28
C GLU A 117 1.45 3.78 -16.52
N ASP A 118 2.31 4.81 -16.56
CA ASP A 118 3.27 5.00 -17.66
C ASP A 118 4.19 3.78 -17.82
N LEU A 119 4.79 3.32 -16.71
CA LEU A 119 5.66 2.14 -16.69
C LEU A 119 4.90 0.86 -17.07
N HIS A 120 3.63 0.73 -16.69
CA HIS A 120 2.81 -0.41 -17.05
C HIS A 120 2.52 -0.44 -18.56
N GLN A 121 2.25 0.73 -19.17
CA GLN A 121 2.07 0.83 -20.62
C GLN A 121 3.35 0.44 -21.37
N GLU A 122 4.50 0.94 -20.93
CA GLU A 122 5.82 0.56 -21.49
C GLU A 122 6.09 -0.94 -21.33
N GLN A 123 5.81 -1.50 -20.16
CA GLN A 123 6.04 -2.91 -19.88
C GLN A 123 5.09 -3.81 -20.70
N SER A 124 3.82 -3.45 -20.81
CA SER A 124 2.81 -4.24 -21.55
C SER A 124 3.06 -4.24 -23.06
N ALA A 125 3.66 -3.18 -23.59
CA ALA A 125 4.11 -3.16 -24.98
C ALA A 125 5.27 -4.16 -25.23
N ASN A 126 6.10 -4.41 -24.22
CA ASN A 126 7.30 -5.25 -24.32
C ASN A 126 7.11 -6.70 -23.82
N PHE A 127 6.16 -6.93 -22.91
CA PHE A 127 5.90 -8.22 -22.27
C PHE A 127 4.43 -8.61 -22.43
N GLN A 128 4.18 -9.65 -23.22
CA GLN A 128 2.83 -10.20 -23.44
C GLN A 128 2.52 -11.43 -22.60
N THR A 129 3.44 -11.84 -21.71
CA THR A 129 3.32 -13.06 -20.91
C THR A 129 3.14 -12.76 -19.43
N ALA A 130 2.52 -13.71 -18.73
CA ALA A 130 2.36 -13.63 -17.28
C ALA A 130 3.72 -13.58 -16.57
N LEU A 131 3.85 -12.67 -15.60
CA LEU A 131 5.04 -12.53 -14.76
C LEU A 131 4.77 -13.17 -13.40
N THR A 132 5.60 -14.13 -13.02
CA THR A 132 5.60 -14.67 -11.67
C THR A 132 6.47 -13.80 -10.78
N VAL A 133 5.86 -13.25 -9.72
CA VAL A 133 6.53 -12.42 -8.73
C VAL A 133 6.16 -12.89 -7.32
N TYR A 134 7.01 -12.58 -6.35
CA TYR A 134 6.94 -13.02 -4.98
C TYR A 134 6.87 -11.81 -4.04
N ARG A 135 6.10 -11.92 -2.96
CA ARG A 135 5.94 -10.84 -1.99
C ARG A 135 5.99 -11.40 -0.57
N GLY A 136 7.05 -11.07 0.13
CA GLY A 136 7.16 -11.36 1.55
C GLY A 136 6.35 -10.39 2.40
N GLN A 137 5.52 -10.90 3.30
CA GLN A 137 4.77 -10.09 4.25
C GLN A 137 4.49 -10.82 5.57
N GLU A 138 4.45 -10.06 6.66
CA GLU A 138 3.91 -10.52 7.94
C GLU A 138 2.38 -10.40 8.01
N MET A 139 1.75 -11.38 8.65
CA MET A 139 0.30 -11.48 8.80
C MET A 139 -0.03 -11.88 10.24
N SER A 140 -1.11 -11.37 10.83
CA SER A 140 -1.58 -11.92 12.10
C SER A 140 -2.07 -13.35 11.88
N LYS A 141 -2.04 -14.19 12.92
CA LYS A 141 -2.61 -15.54 12.85
C LYS A 141 -4.09 -15.53 12.44
N GLU A 142 -4.83 -14.51 12.87
CA GLU A 142 -6.24 -14.30 12.49
C GLU A 142 -6.39 -13.94 11.00
N ASP A 143 -5.64 -12.95 10.51
CA ASP A 143 -5.64 -12.58 9.09
C ASP A 143 -5.27 -13.80 8.22
N PHE A 144 -4.33 -14.63 8.69
CA PHE A 144 -3.91 -15.85 7.99
C PHE A 144 -4.99 -16.92 7.95
N GLN A 145 -5.69 -17.13 9.07
CA GLN A 145 -6.82 -18.06 9.09
C GLN A 145 -7.93 -17.58 8.17
N ASN A 146 -8.26 -16.29 8.20
CA ASN A 146 -9.25 -15.71 7.30
C ASN A 146 -8.85 -15.88 5.82
N LEU A 147 -7.57 -15.68 5.50
CA LEU A 147 -7.05 -15.95 4.15
C LEU A 147 -7.24 -17.42 3.75
N PHE A 148 -6.90 -18.34 4.66
CA PHE A 148 -7.05 -19.78 4.42
C PHE A 148 -8.51 -20.18 4.22
N ASP A 149 -9.43 -19.65 5.02
CA ASP A 149 -10.87 -19.92 4.94
C ASP A 149 -11.50 -19.32 3.67
N SER A 150 -10.90 -18.25 3.14
CA SER A 150 -11.31 -17.60 1.89
C SER A 150 -10.67 -18.18 0.62
N LYS A 151 -9.98 -19.33 0.73
CA LYS A 151 -9.29 -19.96 -0.41
C LYS A 151 -10.24 -20.19 -1.59
N GLY A 152 -9.83 -19.73 -2.77
CA GLY A 152 -10.66 -19.75 -3.99
C GLY A 152 -11.49 -18.48 -4.19
N GLY A 153 -11.51 -17.55 -3.22
CA GLY A 153 -12.05 -16.21 -3.36
C GLY A 153 -11.05 -15.18 -3.90
N LEU A 154 -11.54 -13.96 -4.13
CA LEU A 154 -10.74 -12.82 -4.57
C LEU A 154 -10.07 -12.09 -3.39
N LEU A 155 -8.89 -11.51 -3.66
CA LEU A 155 -8.18 -10.64 -2.72
C LEU A 155 -8.21 -9.20 -3.22
N SER A 156 -8.41 -8.26 -2.29
CA SER A 156 -8.36 -6.83 -2.54
C SER A 156 -7.26 -6.17 -1.72
N PHE A 157 -6.51 -5.26 -2.33
CA PHE A 157 -5.44 -4.51 -1.68
C PHE A 157 -5.73 -3.01 -1.76
N ASN A 158 -5.59 -2.32 -0.63
CA ASN A 158 -5.79 -0.87 -0.56
C ASN A 158 -4.48 -0.09 -0.75
N ASN A 159 -3.36 -0.79 -0.92
CA ASN A 159 -2.02 -0.23 -0.98
C ASN A 159 -1.25 -0.71 -2.22
N PHE A 160 -0.17 -0.01 -2.54
CA PHE A 160 0.71 -0.42 -3.64
C PHE A 160 1.45 -1.73 -3.28
N LEU A 161 1.48 -2.65 -4.23
CA LEU A 161 2.21 -3.90 -4.09
C LEU A 161 3.65 -3.72 -4.57
N SER A 162 4.58 -4.05 -3.69
CA SER A 162 6.00 -4.22 -4.02
C SER A 162 6.31 -5.71 -3.99
N THR A 163 6.88 -6.20 -5.08
CA THR A 163 7.13 -7.63 -5.35
C THR A 163 8.51 -7.79 -5.97
N SER A 164 9.07 -9.00 -5.93
CA SER A 164 10.35 -9.35 -6.56
C SER A 164 10.18 -10.57 -7.46
N MET A 165 10.96 -10.66 -8.55
CA MET A 165 11.05 -11.91 -9.32
C MET A 165 11.89 -12.97 -8.59
N GLU A 166 12.69 -12.57 -7.62
CA GLU A 166 13.53 -13.45 -6.83
C GLU A 166 12.86 -13.83 -5.50
N PRO A 167 12.49 -15.12 -5.29
CA PRO A 167 11.86 -15.57 -4.04
C PRO A 167 12.68 -15.26 -2.79
N LYS A 168 14.02 -15.27 -2.91
CA LYS A 168 14.94 -14.96 -1.81
C LYS A 168 14.73 -13.54 -1.27
N VAL A 169 14.46 -12.58 -2.14
CA VAL A 169 14.17 -11.20 -1.72
C VAL A 169 12.89 -11.17 -0.90
N ALA A 170 11.83 -11.86 -1.33
CA ALA A 170 10.60 -11.97 -0.55
C ALA A 170 10.85 -12.61 0.83
N MET A 171 11.66 -13.67 0.90
CA MET A 171 12.06 -14.29 2.17
C MET A 171 12.80 -13.32 3.10
N GLU A 172 13.75 -12.54 2.57
CA GLU A 172 14.46 -11.52 3.36
C GLU A 172 13.52 -10.48 3.97
N PHE A 173 12.46 -10.08 3.26
CA PHE A 173 11.44 -9.19 3.81
C PHE A 173 10.73 -9.81 5.01
N VAL A 174 10.32 -11.09 4.91
CA VAL A 174 9.68 -11.84 6.01
C VAL A 174 10.62 -11.99 7.20
N GLU A 175 11.87 -12.39 6.97
CA GLU A 175 12.86 -12.59 8.04
C GLU A 175 13.16 -11.32 8.82
N ARG A 176 13.17 -10.16 8.15
CA ARG A 176 13.37 -8.86 8.80
C ARG A 176 12.19 -8.45 9.68
N THR A 177 10.97 -8.81 9.31
CA THR A 177 9.75 -8.43 10.04
C THR A 177 9.44 -9.38 11.19
N MET A 178 9.58 -10.70 10.97
CA MET A 178 9.30 -11.74 11.98
C MET A 178 10.16 -11.63 13.24
N LYS A 179 11.39 -11.11 13.15
CA LYS A 179 12.26 -10.89 14.31
C LYS A 179 11.67 -9.95 15.38
N LYS A 180 10.60 -9.22 15.06
CA LYS A 180 10.03 -8.17 15.91
C LYS A 180 8.77 -8.57 16.66
N ASN A 181 8.07 -9.63 16.24
CA ASN A 181 6.80 -10.03 16.85
C ASN A 181 6.57 -11.55 16.74
N PRO A 182 6.43 -12.29 17.85
CA PRO A 182 6.21 -13.74 17.84
C PRO A 182 4.76 -14.16 17.47
N ASP A 183 3.81 -13.23 17.43
CA ASP A 183 2.39 -13.53 17.15
C ASP A 183 1.95 -13.34 15.70
N VAL A 184 2.90 -13.10 14.82
CA VAL A 184 2.67 -13.02 13.37
C VAL A 184 3.22 -14.25 12.66
N VAL A 185 2.70 -14.51 11.47
CA VAL A 185 3.20 -15.53 10.54
C VAL A 185 3.75 -14.85 9.29
N GLY A 186 4.81 -15.43 8.73
CA GLY A 186 5.42 -14.98 7.48
C GLY A 186 4.79 -15.68 6.28
N VAL A 187 4.38 -14.90 5.27
CA VAL A 187 3.80 -15.40 4.03
C VAL A 187 4.59 -14.86 2.84
N ILE A 188 4.77 -15.68 1.81
CA ILE A 188 5.46 -15.37 0.54
C ILE A 188 4.54 -15.63 -0.64
#